data_AF-A0A1F3T2U9-F1
#
_entry.id   AF-A0A1F3T2U9-F1
#
_cell.length_a   1.000
_cell.length_b   1.000
_cell.length_c   1.000
_cell.angle_alpha   90.00
_cell.angle_beta   90.00
_cell.angle_gamma   90.00
#
_symmetry.space_group_name_H-M   'P 1'
#
loop_
_entity.id
_entity.type
_entity.pdbx_description
1 polymer ?
#
loop_
_entity_poly.entity_id
_entity_poly.type
_entity_poly.pdbx_seq_one_letter_code
_entity_poly.pdbx_strand_id
1 'polypeptide(L)'
;MTVSKQNHPDPLYVIFEQHLFNFQESDADRKTFIGNIISEYLTYLRKMNIIIPHALEKAVIEELGSQVNTMLVKKIYGCLSIDEFRKSTNGTQKRTARKRYSKIAQK
;
A
#
# COMPACT_ATOMS: atom_id res chain seq x y z
N MET A 1 17.87 21.66 13.12
CA MET A 1 16.66 21.53 12.28
C MET A 1 15.79 20.43 12.89
N THR A 2 14.74 20.80 13.61
CA THR A 2 13.83 19.85 14.26
C THR A 2 12.92 19.23 13.19
N VAL A 3 13.24 18.00 12.77
CA VAL A 3 12.35 17.21 11.92
C VAL A 3 11.16 16.82 12.78
N SER A 4 10.07 17.58 12.68
CA SER A 4 8.79 17.28 13.28
C SER A 4 8.35 15.89 12.79
N LYS A 5 8.47 14.85 13.64
CA LYS A 5 7.87 13.53 13.42
C LYS A 5 6.35 13.70 13.42
N GLN A 6 5.79 14.14 12.30
CA GLN A 6 4.37 13.93 12.05
C GLN A 6 4.19 12.43 11.86
N ASN A 7 3.60 11.80 12.88
CA ASN A 7 3.38 10.36 13.03
C ASN A 7 2.28 9.84 12.07
N HIS A 8 2.15 10.46 10.89
CA HIS A 8 1.21 10.06 9.87
C HIS A 8 1.83 8.95 9.03
N PRO A 9 1.21 7.77 8.98
CA PRO A 9 1.70 6.69 8.13
C PRO A 9 1.67 7.14 6.67
N ASP A 10 2.74 6.84 5.94
CA ASP A 10 2.89 7.11 4.51
C ASP A 10 1.62 6.66 3.76
N PRO A 11 1.01 7.50 2.90
CA PRO A 11 -0.19 7.13 2.16
C PRO A 11 -0.01 5.85 1.33
N LEU A 12 1.17 5.60 0.77
CA LEU A 12 1.48 4.36 0.04
C LEU A 12 1.36 3.15 0.96
N TYR A 13 1.89 3.26 2.18
CA TYR A 13 1.82 2.21 3.18
C TYR A 13 0.37 1.97 3.66
N VAL A 14 -0.43 3.03 3.81
CA VAL A 14 -1.83 2.92 4.21
C VAL A 14 -2.67 2.20 3.14
N ILE A 15 -2.46 2.55 1.87
CA ILE A 15 -3.10 1.87 0.72
C ILE A 15 -2.66 0.40 0.69
N PHE A 16 -1.35 0.14 0.79
CA PHE A 16 -0.81 -1.22 0.86
C PHE A 16 -1.45 -2.06 1.98
N GLU A 17 -1.55 -1.54 3.22
CA GLU A 17 -2.16 -2.28 4.33
C GLU A 17 -3.63 -2.59 4.04
N GLN A 18 -4.38 -1.63 3.51
CA GLN A 18 -5.79 -1.82 3.16
C GLN A 18 -5.97 -2.94 2.13
N HIS A 19 -5.16 -2.95 1.07
CA HIS A 19 -5.16 -4.00 0.05
C HIS A 19 -4.75 -5.35 0.64
N LEU A 20 -3.70 -5.40 1.46
CA LEU A 20 -3.23 -6.63 2.09
C LEU A 20 -4.31 -7.28 2.98
N PHE A 21 -5.05 -6.50 3.76
CA PHE A 21 -6.07 -7.03 4.68
C PHE A 21 -7.43 -7.30 4.02
N ASN A 22 -7.68 -6.75 2.84
CA ASN A 22 -8.91 -6.97 2.05
C ASN A 22 -8.69 -7.81 0.81
N PHE A 23 -7.49 -8.35 0.61
CA PHE A 23 -7.21 -9.25 -0.50
C PHE A 23 -8.14 -10.48 -0.42
N GLN A 24 -9.07 -10.56 -1.37
CA GLN A 24 -10.08 -11.62 -1.47
C GLN A 24 -9.81 -12.56 -2.66
N GLU A 25 -8.98 -12.16 -3.61
CA GLU A 25 -8.63 -12.97 -4.77
C GLU A 25 -7.51 -13.94 -4.41
N SER A 26 -7.85 -15.20 -4.12
CA SER A 26 -6.87 -16.27 -3.89
C SER A 26 -5.99 -16.61 -5.11
N ASP A 27 -6.29 -16.05 -6.29
CA ASP A 27 -5.53 -16.26 -7.55
C ASP A 27 -4.92 -14.99 -8.15
N ALA A 28 -5.01 -13.83 -7.48
CA ALA A 28 -4.41 -12.63 -8.04
C ALA A 28 -2.88 -12.69 -7.90
N ASP A 29 -2.21 -12.75 -9.05
CA ASP A 29 -0.76 -12.71 -9.15
C ASP A 29 -0.17 -11.53 -8.36
N ARG A 30 0.99 -11.75 -7.73
CA ARG A 30 1.74 -10.72 -6.98
C ARG A 30 1.94 -9.43 -7.78
N LYS A 31 2.09 -9.54 -9.11
CA LYS A 31 2.19 -8.40 -10.03
C LYS A 31 0.90 -7.59 -10.07
N THR A 32 -0.26 -8.25 -10.14
CA THR A 32 -1.58 -7.61 -10.12
C THR A 32 -1.84 -6.93 -8.79
N PHE A 33 -1.50 -7.56 -7.66
CA PHE A 33 -1.59 -6.94 -6.34
C PHE A 33 -0.78 -5.64 -6.25
N ILE A 34 0.49 -5.68 -6.67
CA ILE A 34 1.36 -4.50 -6.68
C ILE A 34 0.82 -3.42 -7.63
N GLY A 35 0.38 -3.81 -8.83
CA GLY A 35 -0.18 -2.88 -9.82
C GLY A 35 -1.42 -2.14 -9.31
N ASN A 36 -2.31 -2.83 -8.60
CA ASN A 36 -3.51 -2.23 -8.00
C ASN A 36 -3.15 -1.16 -6.96
N ILE A 37 -2.18 -1.44 -6.10
CA ILE A 37 -1.70 -0.48 -5.08
C ILE A 37 -1.09 0.76 -5.73
N ILE A 38 -0.22 0.57 -6.74
CA ILE A 38 0.41 1.68 -7.45
C ILE A 38 -0.65 2.54 -8.13
N SER A 39 -1.60 1.92 -8.84
CA SER A 39 -2.68 2.61 -9.54
C SER A 39 -3.52 3.47 -8.58
N GLU A 40 -3.85 2.93 -7.41
CA GLU A 40 -4.60 3.66 -6.39
C GLU A 40 -3.78 4.80 -5.79
N TYR A 41 -2.49 4.59 -5.54
CA TYR A 41 -1.59 5.63 -5.04
C TYR A 41 -1.40 6.78 -6.04
N LEU A 42 -1.23 6.47 -7.33
CA LEU A 42 -1.17 7.49 -8.39
C LEU A 42 -2.49 8.26 -8.52
N THR A 43 -3.62 7.58 -8.32
CA THR A 43 -4.94 8.23 -8.27
C THR A 43 -5.06 9.14 -7.06
N TYR A 44 -4.54 8.74 -5.90
CA TYR A 44 -4.46 9.57 -4.70
C TYR A 44 -3.61 10.82 -4.93
N LEU A 45 -2.42 10.69 -5.52
CA LEU A 45 -1.56 11.83 -5.86
C LEU A 45 -2.26 12.83 -6.78
N ARG A 46 -2.98 12.33 -7.80
CA ARG A 46 -3.78 13.16 -8.71
C ARG A 46 -4.87 13.95 -7.97
N LYS A 47 -5.57 13.33 -7.01
CA LYS A 47 -6.56 14.05 -6.17
C LYS A 47 -5.93 15.14 -5.31
N MET A 48 -4.67 14.96 -4.91
CA MET A 48 -3.91 15.98 -4.17
C MET A 48 -3.28 17.05 -5.09
N ASN A 49 -3.60 17.07 -6.39
CA ASN A 49 -2.99 17.94 -7.39
C ASN A 49 -1.47 17.76 -7.53
N ILE A 50 -0.94 16.59 -7.19
CA ILE A 50 0.46 16.22 -7.42
C ILE A 50 0.55 15.56 -8.79
N ILE A 51 1.22 16.23 -9.73
CA ILE A 51 1.35 15.78 -11.12
C ILE A 51 2.75 15.18 -11.30
N ILE A 52 2.79 13.97 -11.83
CA ILE A 52 4.04 13.30 -12.24
C ILE A 52 4.25 13.62 -13.73
N PRO A 53 5.41 14.16 -14.13
CA PRO A 53 5.73 14.35 -15.54
C PRO A 53 5.72 13.01 -16.29
N HIS A 54 5.12 12.97 -17.47
CA HIS A 54 5.00 11.75 -18.28
C HIS A 54 6.36 11.07 -18.55
N ALA A 55 7.42 11.87 -18.73
CA ALA A 55 8.78 11.35 -18.90
C ALA A 55 9.30 10.53 -17.70
N LEU A 56 8.80 10.81 -16.49
CA LEU A 56 9.20 10.15 -15.25
C LEU A 56 8.21 9.06 -14.81
N GLU A 57 7.03 8.99 -15.42
CA GLU A 57 5.95 8.13 -14.98
C GLU A 57 6.36 6.65 -14.92
N LYS A 58 7.06 6.16 -15.95
CA LYS A 58 7.58 4.79 -15.98
C LYS A 58 8.56 4.52 -14.83
N ALA A 59 9.54 5.41 -14.63
CA ALA A 59 10.55 5.24 -13.59
C ALA A 59 9.91 5.29 -12.19
N VAL A 60 8.92 6.17 -11.98
CA VAL A 60 8.16 6.25 -10.73
C VAL A 60 7.36 4.98 -10.48
N ILE A 61 6.69 4.44 -11.49
CA ILE A 61 5.94 3.18 -11.38
C ILE A 61 6.87 2.02 -11.00
N GLU A 62 8.02 1.91 -11.66
CA GLU A 62 9.01 0.86 -11.38
C GLU A 62 9.54 0.95 -9.93
N GLU A 63 9.89 2.15 -9.49
CA GLU A 63 10.38 2.39 -8.13
C GLU A 63 9.29 2.10 -7.08
N LEU A 64 8.06 2.59 -7.30
CA LEU A 64 6.92 2.29 -6.42
C LEU A 64 6.65 0.78 -6.35
N GLY A 65 6.78 0.07 -7.47
CA GLY A 65 6.66 -1.39 -7.50
C GLY A 65 7.71 -2.08 -6.65
N SER A 66 8.96 -1.64 -6.72
CA SER A 66 10.05 -2.15 -5.88
C SER A 66 9.78 -1.91 -4.38
N GLN A 67 9.29 -0.72 -4.03
CA GLN A 67 8.96 -0.36 -2.66
C GLN A 67 7.80 -1.18 -2.10
N VAL A 68 6.69 -1.28 -2.84
CA VAL A 68 5.52 -2.10 -2.44
C VAL A 68 5.91 -3.56 -2.32
N ASN A 69 6.73 -4.07 -3.24
CA ASN A 69 7.25 -5.43 -3.18
C ASN A 69 8.08 -5.67 -1.92
N THR A 70 8.93 -4.73 -1.55
CA THR A 70 9.75 -4.79 -0.32
C THR A 70 8.86 -4.74 0.93
N MET A 71 7.84 -3.88 0.95
CA MET A 71 6.86 -3.82 2.05
C MET A 71 6.11 -5.15 2.19
N LEU A 72 5.68 -5.74 1.07
CA LEU A 72 5.00 -7.04 1.04
C LEU A 72 5.87 -8.13 1.68
N VAL A 73 7.10 -8.32 1.19
CA VAL A 73 8.04 -9.33 1.72
C VAL A 73 8.27 -9.15 3.21
N LYS A 74 8.50 -7.91 3.66
CA LYS A 74 8.73 -7.62 5.08
C LYS A 74 7.48 -7.90 5.93
N LYS A 75 6.29 -7.61 5.40
CA LYS A 75 5.04 -7.73 6.15
C LYS A 75 4.59 -9.19 6.29
N ILE A 76 4.78 -10.00 5.25
CA ILE A 76 4.45 -11.42 5.26
C ILE A 76 5.62 -12.30 5.71
N TYR A 77 6.73 -11.71 6.17
CA TYR A 77 7.90 -12.47 6.61
C TYR A 77 7.50 -13.52 7.67
N GLY A 78 7.86 -14.78 7.42
CA GLY A 78 7.42 -15.91 8.24
C GLY A 78 6.10 -16.57 7.78
N CYS A 79 5.48 -16.08 6.70
CA CYS A 79 4.35 -16.72 6.02
C CYS A 79 4.76 -17.06 4.58
N LEU A 80 4.38 -18.25 4.10
CA LEU A 80 4.68 -18.72 2.74
C LEU A 80 3.83 -18.00 1.68
N SER A 81 2.68 -17.46 2.08
CA SER A 81 1.75 -16.75 1.20
C SER A 81 1.00 -15.62 1.91
N ILE A 82 0.39 -14.74 1.12
CA ILE A 82 -0.51 -13.68 1.60
C ILE A 82 -1.72 -14.31 2.34
N ASP A 83 -2.19 -15.47 1.87
CA ASP A 83 -3.29 -16.20 2.52
C ASP A 83 -2.92 -16.73 3.90
N GLU A 84 -1.70 -17.25 4.08
CA GLU A 84 -1.21 -17.67 5.40
C GLU A 84 -1.07 -16.48 6.35
N PHE A 85 -0.53 -15.36 5.86
CA PHE A 85 -0.48 -14.13 6.64
C PHE A 85 -1.89 -13.70 7.07
N ARG A 86 -2.89 -13.78 6.19
CA ARG A 86 -4.27 -13.44 6.54
C ARG A 86 -4.83 -14.34 7.63
N LYS A 87 -4.58 -15.65 7.57
CA LYS A 87 -5.01 -16.62 8.60
C LYS A 87 -4.34 -16.36 9.94
N SER A 88 -3.09 -15.90 9.96
CA SER A 88 -2.36 -15.60 11.19
C SER A 88 -2.65 -14.19 11.75
N THR A 89 -3.23 -13.30 10.95
CA THR A 89 -3.47 -11.91 11.38
C THR A 89 -4.67 -11.73 12.32
N ASN A 90 -4.42 -10.99 13.40
CA ASN A 90 -5.45 -10.61 14.37
C ASN A 90 -6.37 -9.49 13.82
N GLY A 91 -7.68 -9.61 14.05
CA GLY A 91 -8.69 -8.64 13.56
C GLY A 91 -8.48 -7.18 14.01
N THR A 92 -7.72 -6.96 15.08
CA THR A 92 -7.35 -5.62 15.58
C THR A 92 -6.47 -4.84 14.59
N GLN A 93 -5.56 -5.51 13.88
CA GLN A 93 -4.69 -4.87 12.89
C GLN A 93 -5.49 -4.43 11.66
N LYS A 94 -6.40 -5.28 11.19
CA LYS A 94 -7.35 -4.99 10.11
C LYS A 94 -8.25 -3.78 10.43
N ARG A 95 -8.78 -3.69 11.66
CA ARG A 95 -9.59 -2.54 12.09
C ARG A 95 -8.80 -1.24 12.08
N THR A 96 -7.52 -1.28 12.46
CA THR A 96 -6.64 -0.10 12.50
C THR A 96 -6.28 0.37 11.09
N ALA A 97 -5.94 -0.56 10.19
CA ALA A 97 -5.67 -0.26 8.79
C ALA A 97 -6.88 0.43 8.12
N ARG A 98 -8.09 -0.12 8.31
CA ARG A 98 -9.32 0.48 7.76
C ARG A 98 -9.57 1.90 8.27
N LYS A 99 -9.33 2.17 9.56
CA LYS A 99 -9.44 3.51 10.15
C LYS A 99 -8.41 4.50 9.58
N ARG A 100 -7.22 4.04 9.21
CA ARG A 100 -6.20 4.89 8.56
C ARG A 100 -6.60 5.18 7.12
N TYR A 101 -7.06 4.15 6.41
CA TYR A 101 -7.53 4.29 5.02
C TYR A 101 -8.70 5.27 4.90
N SER A 102 -9.69 5.18 5.79
CA SER A 102 -10.82 6.12 5.77
C SER A 102 -10.40 7.58 5.95
N LYS A 103 -9.29 7.86 6.65
CA LYS A 103 -8.78 9.23 6.83
C LYS A 103 -8.12 9.79 5.58
N ILE A 104 -7.48 8.95 4.76
CA ILE A 104 -6.86 9.41 3.51
C ILE A 104 -7.87 9.44 2.35
N ALA A 105 -8.91 8.60 2.39
CA ALA A 105 -9.96 8.57 1.37
C ALA A 105 -10.96 9.75 1.47
N GLN A 106 -11.04 10.41 2.64
CA GLN A 106 -11.88 11.58 2.88
C GLN A 106 -11.20 12.92 2.56
N LYS A 107 -9.90 12.89 2.22
CA LYS A 107 -9.15 14.07 1.77
C LYS A 107 -9.14 14.14 0.25
#